data_AF-G1KSZ1-F1
#
_entry.id   AF-G1KSZ1-F1
#
_cell.length_a   1.000
_cell.length_b   1.000
_cell.length_c   1.000
_cell.angle_alpha   90.00
_cell.angle_beta   90.00
_cell.angle_gamma   90.00
#
_symmetry.space_group_name_H-M   'P 1'
#
loop_
_entity.id
_entity.type
_entity.pdbx_description
1 polymer ?
#
loop_
_entity_poly.entity_id
_entity_poly.type
_entity_poly.pdbx_seq_one_letter_code
_entity_poly.pdbx_strand_id
1 'polypeptide(L)'
;MRNMVESGITFRINKFYLLFGIVLIFVDLALVVLSLLVGDKYLSLEHMIGNISLAIALFFLLDVSLRVFVEGFRKYFESNINILDAIIILGTLLVNIVYCFSDLSGLSQIPRTVILFRILRIIILARVVRLASEKERLEKVTRRMVSENKRRYTKDGFDLDLTYVTARIIAMSFPSSGQQAFYRNPIKDVAKFLDIKHEGHYKVYNLCSEQGYDPKYFHYRVERMFIDDHNVPTLEDMLKFTASVRKWMQQDENNVIAIHCKGGKGRTGTMICIWLIDSNQFDSAKDSLNYFGERRTDTSTSSKFQGVETPSQSRYVGYYATLKFVYNLNLPPVRPLKIKSIKLYAIHDVGKGNGTDLRVMVIKEKRVVFRCFGATQENCKLFFDGENDWVVIGLENCPVVKNDVKIRFESSSDIPKGYDDCVFFFWFNTSFIEDNRLYLPRNELDNLHKPKMWKTFSEKFAVEVNFTEP
;
A
#
# COMPACT_ATOMS: atom_id res chain seq x y z
N MET A 1 -0.25 -0.63 10.72
CA MET A 1 0.76 -1.61 11.20
C MET A 1 0.13 -2.80 11.92
N ARG A 2 -0.79 -2.62 12.89
CA ARG A 2 -1.52 -3.76 13.52
C ARG A 2 -2.16 -4.72 12.51
N ASN A 3 -2.95 -4.21 11.56
CA ASN A 3 -3.56 -5.06 10.51
C ASN A 3 -2.53 -5.71 9.57
N MET A 4 -1.33 -5.13 9.42
CA MET A 4 -0.25 -5.72 8.62
C MET A 4 0.48 -6.85 9.36
N VAL A 5 0.63 -6.73 10.68
CA VAL A 5 1.24 -7.78 11.53
C VAL A 5 0.28 -8.94 11.70
N GLU A 6 -1.01 -8.67 11.95
CA GLU A 6 -2.06 -9.70 11.99
C GLU A 6 -2.19 -10.40 10.64
N SER A 7 -2.27 -9.65 9.52
CA SER A 7 -2.29 -10.27 8.19
C SER A 7 -1.03 -11.06 7.89
N GLY A 8 0.15 -10.66 8.39
CA GLY A 8 1.41 -11.37 8.21
C GLY A 8 1.48 -12.69 8.99
N ILE A 9 0.94 -12.73 10.21
CA ILE A 9 0.88 -13.94 11.05
C ILE A 9 -0.16 -14.90 10.46
N THR A 10 -1.38 -14.42 10.18
CA THR A 10 -2.42 -15.21 9.52
C THR A 10 -1.95 -15.73 8.16
N PHE A 11 -1.18 -14.93 7.41
CA PHE A 11 -0.58 -15.34 6.14
C PHE A 11 0.44 -16.47 6.30
N ARG A 12 1.34 -16.38 7.29
CA ARG A 12 2.34 -17.45 7.56
C ARG A 12 1.66 -18.75 7.96
N ILE A 13 0.64 -18.67 8.81
CA ILE A 13 -0.16 -19.82 9.25
C ILE A 13 -0.87 -20.43 8.05
N ASN A 14 -1.61 -19.65 7.27
CA ASN A 14 -2.35 -20.16 6.10
C ASN A 14 -1.43 -20.76 5.03
N LYS A 15 -0.25 -20.17 4.81
CA LYS A 15 0.72 -20.70 3.85
C LYS A 15 1.34 -22.02 4.33
N PHE A 16 1.58 -22.16 5.63
CA PHE A 16 2.05 -23.40 6.23
C PHE A 16 1.00 -24.51 6.09
N TYR A 17 -0.26 -24.23 6.44
CA TYR A 17 -1.37 -25.18 6.29
C TYR A 17 -1.57 -25.62 4.83
N LEU A 18 -1.51 -24.67 3.89
CA LEU A 18 -1.58 -24.96 2.45
C LEU A 18 -0.44 -25.87 1.98
N LEU A 19 0.80 -25.55 2.35
CA LEU A 19 1.98 -26.32 1.95
C LEU A 19 1.96 -27.72 2.58
N PHE A 20 1.60 -27.81 3.87
CA PHE A 20 1.47 -29.06 4.60
C PHE A 20 0.40 -29.96 3.98
N GLY A 21 -0.78 -29.41 3.64
CA GLY A 21 -1.83 -30.13 2.94
C GLY A 21 -1.38 -30.70 1.58
N ILE A 22 -0.63 -29.92 0.79
CA ILE A 22 -0.06 -30.38 -0.48
C ILE A 22 0.95 -31.52 -0.25
N VAL A 23 1.84 -31.38 0.74
CA VAL A 23 2.81 -32.43 1.09
C VAL A 23 2.09 -33.72 1.47
N LEU A 24 1.03 -33.66 2.29
CA LEU A 24 0.26 -34.83 2.66
C LEU A 24 -0.42 -35.51 1.47
N ILE A 25 -0.90 -34.74 0.47
CA ILE A 25 -1.43 -35.31 -0.78
C ILE A 25 -0.36 -36.11 -1.51
N PHE A 26 0.87 -35.58 -1.63
CA PHE A 26 1.97 -36.29 -2.29
C PHE A 26 2.47 -37.50 -1.48
N VAL A 27 2.48 -37.41 -0.15
CA VAL A 27 2.80 -38.53 0.72
C VAL A 27 1.77 -39.64 0.55
N ASP A 28 0.48 -39.32 0.56
CA ASP A 28 -0.60 -40.30 0.33
C ASP A 28 -0.48 -40.95 -1.06
N LEU A 29 -0.16 -40.17 -2.09
CA LEU A 29 0.09 -40.73 -3.43
C LEU A 29 1.30 -41.67 -3.46
N ALA A 30 2.40 -41.31 -2.79
CA ALA A 30 3.59 -42.17 -2.70
C ALA A 30 3.27 -43.47 -1.95
N LEU A 31 2.45 -43.41 -0.91
CA LEU A 31 1.96 -44.57 -0.18
C LEU A 31 1.08 -45.47 -1.06
N VAL A 32 0.22 -44.89 -1.90
CA VAL A 32 -0.56 -45.66 -2.90
C VAL A 32 0.37 -46.39 -3.86
N VAL A 33 1.38 -45.71 -4.43
CA VAL A 33 2.34 -46.35 -5.35
C VAL A 33 3.14 -47.44 -4.64
N LEU A 34 3.64 -47.19 -3.43
CA LEU A 34 4.36 -48.18 -2.63
C LEU A 34 3.48 -49.40 -2.35
N SER A 35 2.21 -49.20 -2.01
CA SER A 35 1.24 -50.29 -1.78
C SER A 35 1.00 -51.15 -3.03
N LEU A 36 1.10 -50.57 -4.23
CA LEU A 36 0.95 -51.29 -5.50
C LEU A 36 2.22 -52.06 -5.89
N LEU A 37 3.40 -51.56 -5.53
CA LEU A 37 4.69 -52.17 -5.84
C LEU A 37 5.05 -53.33 -4.90
N VAL A 38 4.74 -53.18 -3.61
CA VAL A 38 5.06 -54.19 -2.58
C VAL A 38 4.20 -55.44 -2.75
N GLY A 39 2.92 -55.27 -3.14
CA GLY A 39 1.94 -56.36 -3.19
C GLY A 39 1.81 -57.10 -1.85
N ASP A 40 1.28 -58.32 -1.86
CA ASP A 40 1.03 -59.10 -0.62
C ASP A 40 2.30 -59.67 0.02
N LYS A 41 3.50 -59.30 -0.47
CA LYS A 41 4.78 -59.89 -0.05
C LYS A 41 5.20 -59.47 1.36
N TYR A 42 4.68 -58.36 1.89
CA TYR A 42 5.08 -57.80 3.18
C TYR A 42 3.88 -57.26 3.97
N LEU A 43 3.14 -58.16 4.63
CA LEU A 43 1.91 -57.84 5.37
C LEU A 43 2.08 -56.72 6.41
N SER A 44 3.19 -56.69 7.15
CA SER A 44 3.45 -55.69 8.19
C SER A 44 3.67 -54.28 7.63
N LEU A 45 4.33 -54.18 6.47
CA LEU A 45 4.55 -52.91 5.77
C LEU A 45 3.23 -52.37 5.21
N GLU A 46 2.38 -53.25 4.70
CA GLU A 46 1.07 -52.92 4.17
C GLU A 46 0.12 -52.35 5.25
N HIS A 47 0.11 -52.95 6.44
CA HIS A 47 -0.63 -52.44 7.60
C HIS A 47 -0.15 -51.03 8.01
N MET A 48 1.16 -50.81 8.00
CA MET A 48 1.74 -49.50 8.32
C MET A 48 1.32 -48.43 7.30
N ILE A 49 1.33 -48.78 6.00
CA ILE A 49 0.88 -47.91 4.91
C ILE A 49 -0.62 -47.55 5.09
N GLY A 50 -1.46 -48.54 5.40
CA GLY A 50 -2.88 -48.34 5.66
C GLY A 50 -3.16 -47.38 6.82
N ASN A 51 -2.46 -47.55 7.94
CA ASN A 51 -2.59 -46.68 9.12
C ASN A 51 -2.17 -45.24 8.84
N ILE A 52 -1.06 -45.02 8.12
CA ILE A 52 -0.61 -43.68 7.74
C ILE A 52 -1.62 -43.03 6.79
N SER A 53 -2.12 -43.78 5.80
CA SER A 53 -3.13 -43.28 4.85
C SER A 53 -4.43 -42.89 5.57
N LEU A 54 -4.88 -43.68 6.56
CA LEU A 54 -6.03 -43.36 7.39
C LEU A 54 -5.81 -42.10 8.22
N ALA A 55 -4.62 -41.93 8.81
CA ALA A 55 -4.27 -40.72 9.55
C ALA A 55 -4.31 -39.47 8.66
N ILE A 56 -3.81 -39.56 7.43
CA ILE A 56 -3.87 -38.48 6.43
C ILE A 56 -5.34 -38.15 6.07
N ALA A 57 -6.17 -39.17 5.82
CA ALA A 57 -7.59 -38.98 5.53
C ALA A 57 -8.35 -38.34 6.70
N LEU A 58 -8.04 -38.72 7.94
CA LEU A 58 -8.63 -38.12 9.14
C LEU A 58 -8.21 -36.67 9.35
N PHE A 59 -6.93 -36.34 9.11
CA PHE A 59 -6.46 -34.95 9.11
C PHE A 59 -7.26 -34.10 8.12
N PHE A 60 -7.50 -34.65 6.94
CA PHE A 60 -8.23 -33.99 5.88
C PHE A 60 -9.73 -33.85 6.14
N LEU A 61 -10.34 -34.82 6.80
CA LEU A 61 -11.70 -34.71 7.33
C LEU A 61 -11.78 -33.58 8.34
N LEU A 62 -10.87 -33.55 9.32
CA LEU A 62 -10.82 -32.50 10.34
C LEU A 62 -10.70 -31.11 9.71
N ASP A 63 -9.83 -30.95 8.71
CA ASP A 63 -9.66 -29.71 7.96
C ASP A 63 -10.94 -29.26 7.23
N VAL A 64 -11.70 -30.19 6.62
CA VAL A 64 -13.03 -29.85 6.05
C VAL A 64 -14.02 -29.50 7.15
N SER A 65 -14.09 -30.26 8.22
CA SER A 65 -15.02 -30.03 9.34
C SER A 65 -14.80 -28.67 9.98
N LEU A 66 -13.54 -28.29 10.23
CA LEU A 66 -13.17 -26.97 10.73
C LEU A 66 -13.61 -25.86 9.78
N ARG A 67 -13.43 -26.04 8.47
CA ARG A 67 -13.88 -25.05 7.47
C ARG A 67 -15.40 -24.93 7.40
N VAL A 68 -16.13 -26.04 7.45
CA VAL A 68 -17.61 -26.04 7.52
C VAL A 68 -18.08 -25.31 8.79
N PHE A 69 -17.42 -25.55 9.92
CA PHE A 69 -17.72 -24.88 11.19
C PHE A 69 -17.47 -23.36 11.12
N VAL A 70 -16.35 -22.94 10.52
CA VAL A 70 -15.96 -21.51 10.42
C VAL A 70 -16.79 -20.77 9.36
N GLU A 71 -16.99 -21.34 8.17
CA GLU A 71 -17.71 -20.68 7.07
C GLU A 71 -19.24 -20.75 7.24
N GLY A 72 -19.72 -21.71 8.03
CA GLY A 72 -21.14 -22.04 8.19
C GLY A 72 -21.62 -23.03 7.11
N PHE A 73 -22.41 -24.01 7.53
CA PHE A 73 -22.82 -25.15 6.69
C PHE A 73 -23.41 -24.76 5.34
N ARG A 74 -24.42 -23.87 5.31
CA ARG A 74 -25.08 -23.46 4.06
C ARG A 74 -24.11 -22.80 3.08
N LYS A 75 -23.31 -21.86 3.56
CA LYS A 75 -22.38 -21.06 2.74
C LYS A 75 -21.23 -21.91 2.18
N TYR A 76 -20.75 -22.87 2.95
CA TYR A 76 -19.70 -23.78 2.51
C TYR A 76 -20.12 -24.60 1.28
N PHE A 77 -21.34 -25.14 1.33
CA PHE A 77 -21.90 -26.01 0.28
C PHE A 77 -22.59 -25.26 -0.87
N GLU A 78 -22.47 -23.93 -0.97
CA GLU A 78 -22.84 -23.17 -2.17
C GLU A 78 -21.77 -23.28 -3.27
N SER A 79 -20.51 -23.58 -2.91
CA SER A 79 -19.39 -23.67 -3.85
C SER A 79 -19.25 -25.08 -4.40
N ASN A 80 -19.34 -25.22 -5.73
CA ASN A 80 -19.14 -26.50 -6.44
C ASN A 80 -17.76 -27.13 -6.12
N ILE A 81 -16.72 -26.32 -5.92
CA ILE A 81 -15.37 -26.80 -5.59
C ILE A 81 -15.31 -27.34 -4.15
N ASN A 82 -16.03 -26.71 -3.22
CA ASN A 82 -16.10 -27.17 -1.83
C ASN A 82 -16.91 -28.46 -1.72
N ILE A 83 -18.03 -28.56 -2.45
CA ILE A 83 -18.84 -29.79 -2.55
C ILE A 83 -17.97 -30.92 -3.08
N LEU A 84 -17.28 -30.69 -4.20
CA LEU A 84 -16.41 -31.69 -4.82
C LEU A 84 -15.32 -32.17 -3.85
N ASP A 85 -14.63 -31.26 -3.16
CA ASP A 85 -13.58 -31.65 -2.21
C ASP A 85 -14.11 -32.40 -1.00
N ALA A 86 -15.29 -32.01 -0.47
CA ALA A 86 -15.94 -32.77 0.60
C ALA A 86 -16.26 -34.20 0.16
N ILE A 87 -16.81 -34.38 -1.05
CA ILE A 87 -17.09 -35.69 -1.64
C ILE A 87 -15.80 -36.52 -1.77
N ILE A 88 -14.71 -35.91 -2.25
CA ILE A 88 -13.41 -36.58 -2.40
C ILE A 88 -12.89 -37.05 -1.04
N ILE A 89 -13.00 -36.23 0.00
CA ILE A 89 -12.48 -36.55 1.35
C ILE A 89 -13.32 -37.62 2.02
N LEU A 90 -14.65 -37.54 1.92
CA LEU A 90 -15.53 -38.59 2.42
C LEU A 90 -15.33 -39.90 1.66
N GLY A 91 -15.20 -39.86 0.33
CA GLY A 91 -14.94 -41.03 -0.50
C GLY A 91 -13.59 -41.69 -0.19
N THR A 92 -12.52 -40.89 -0.07
CA THR A 92 -11.19 -41.41 0.29
C THR A 92 -11.13 -41.95 1.71
N LEU A 93 -11.83 -41.33 2.67
CA LEU A 93 -11.97 -41.87 4.02
C LEU A 93 -12.71 -43.21 4.03
N LEU A 94 -13.84 -43.32 3.32
CA LEU A 94 -14.59 -44.58 3.20
C LEU A 94 -13.72 -45.69 2.62
N VAL A 95 -12.95 -45.39 1.56
CA VAL A 95 -11.99 -46.34 0.98
C VAL A 95 -10.93 -46.77 1.99
N ASN A 96 -10.39 -45.85 2.80
CA ASN A 96 -9.41 -46.17 3.84
C ASN A 96 -10.01 -47.05 4.96
N ILE A 97 -11.23 -46.73 5.39
CA ILE A 97 -11.98 -47.50 6.40
C ILE A 97 -12.25 -48.91 5.88
N VAL A 98 -12.85 -49.05 4.70
CA VAL A 98 -13.15 -50.37 4.10
C VAL A 98 -11.90 -51.23 4.04
N TYR A 99 -10.76 -50.64 3.66
CA TYR A 99 -9.48 -51.33 3.61
C TYR A 99 -9.00 -51.83 4.98
N CYS A 100 -8.95 -50.95 6.00
CA CYS A 100 -8.56 -51.33 7.36
C CYS A 100 -9.48 -52.40 7.96
N PHE A 101 -10.79 -52.33 7.71
CA PHE A 101 -11.74 -53.33 8.21
C PHE A 101 -11.71 -54.64 7.43
N SER A 102 -11.42 -54.62 6.13
CA SER A 102 -11.24 -55.86 5.35
C SER A 102 -10.04 -56.67 5.82
N ASP A 103 -8.92 -56.02 6.21
CA ASP A 103 -7.75 -56.70 6.78
C ASP A 103 -8.04 -57.34 8.15
N LEU A 104 -8.80 -56.64 9.01
CA LEU A 104 -9.12 -57.11 10.36
C LEU A 104 -9.98 -58.38 10.38
N SER A 105 -10.73 -58.64 9.30
CA SER A 105 -11.66 -59.77 9.19
C SER A 105 -11.01 -61.09 8.76
N GLY A 106 -9.72 -61.09 8.39
CA GLY A 106 -8.96 -62.31 8.05
C GLY A 106 -9.42 -63.04 6.78
N LEU A 107 -10.28 -62.42 5.96
CA LEU A 107 -10.73 -62.96 4.67
C LEU A 107 -9.64 -62.76 3.61
N SER A 108 -8.70 -63.70 3.54
CA SER A 108 -7.48 -63.73 2.69
C SER A 108 -7.70 -63.86 1.17
N GLN A 109 -8.87 -63.47 0.65
CA GLN A 109 -9.14 -63.40 -0.78
C GLN A 109 -9.27 -61.94 -1.16
N ILE A 110 -8.15 -61.29 -1.50
CA ILE A 110 -8.12 -59.90 -1.97
C ILE A 110 -8.88 -59.86 -3.31
N PRO A 111 -10.12 -59.33 -3.35
CA PRO A 111 -10.85 -59.26 -4.59
C PRO A 111 -10.23 -58.15 -5.44
N ARG A 112 -10.29 -58.29 -6.78
CA ARG A 112 -9.89 -57.25 -7.75
C ARG A 112 -10.49 -55.86 -7.44
N THR A 113 -11.56 -55.81 -6.64
CA THR A 113 -12.21 -54.60 -6.14
C THR A 113 -11.33 -53.76 -5.20
N VAL A 114 -10.45 -54.34 -4.38
CA VAL A 114 -9.58 -53.58 -3.46
C VAL A 114 -8.51 -52.79 -4.24
N ILE A 115 -7.98 -53.38 -5.32
CA ILE A 115 -7.06 -52.70 -6.25
C ILE A 115 -7.77 -51.52 -6.95
N LEU A 116 -9.04 -51.68 -7.33
CA LEU A 116 -9.85 -50.59 -7.89
C LEU A 116 -9.98 -49.43 -6.89
N PHE A 117 -10.26 -49.72 -5.62
CA PHE A 117 -10.34 -48.70 -4.57
C PHE A 117 -8.99 -48.00 -4.30
N ARG A 118 -7.85 -48.68 -4.49
CA ARG A 118 -6.51 -48.05 -4.41
C ARG A 118 -6.31 -47.03 -5.52
N ILE A 119 -6.70 -47.35 -6.75
CA ILE A 119 -6.59 -46.42 -7.89
C ILE A 119 -7.52 -45.22 -7.71
N LEU A 120 -8.71 -45.41 -7.11
CA LEU A 120 -9.64 -44.33 -6.79
C LEU A 120 -9.05 -43.28 -5.82
N ARG A 121 -8.00 -43.61 -5.06
CA ARG A 121 -7.31 -42.63 -4.20
C ARG A 121 -6.58 -41.54 -4.98
N ILE A 122 -6.25 -41.76 -6.27
CA ILE A 122 -5.65 -40.73 -7.14
C ILE A 122 -6.58 -39.52 -7.28
N ILE A 123 -7.89 -39.68 -7.06
CA ILE A 123 -8.87 -38.59 -7.03
C ILE A 123 -8.51 -37.54 -5.96
N ILE A 124 -7.74 -37.87 -4.92
CA ILE A 124 -7.24 -36.91 -3.94
C ILE A 124 -6.38 -35.80 -4.58
N LEU A 125 -5.78 -36.04 -5.76
CA LEU A 125 -5.07 -35.00 -6.53
C LEU A 125 -6.00 -33.88 -6.99
N ALA A 126 -7.30 -34.13 -7.19
CA ALA A 126 -8.24 -33.08 -7.53
C ALA A 126 -8.36 -32.02 -6.42
N ARG A 127 -7.98 -32.34 -5.17
CA ARG A 127 -7.86 -31.37 -4.08
C ARG A 127 -6.76 -30.33 -4.29
N VAL A 128 -5.72 -30.67 -5.06
CA VAL A 128 -4.70 -29.68 -5.45
C VAL A 128 -5.35 -28.51 -6.19
N VAL A 129 -6.38 -28.78 -7.00
CA VAL A 129 -7.17 -27.76 -7.71
C VAL A 129 -7.91 -26.86 -6.74
N ARG A 130 -8.56 -27.42 -5.70
CA ARG A 130 -9.20 -26.63 -4.64
C ARG A 130 -8.20 -25.75 -3.90
N LEU A 131 -7.09 -26.34 -3.44
CA LEU A 131 -6.05 -25.63 -2.70
C LEU A 131 -5.43 -24.49 -3.53
N ALA A 132 -5.27 -24.69 -4.84
CA ALA A 132 -4.87 -23.64 -5.77
C ALA A 132 -5.92 -22.52 -5.89
N SER A 133 -7.20 -22.86 -5.98
CA SER A 133 -8.32 -21.89 -6.01
C SER A 133 -8.40 -21.07 -4.71
N GLU A 134 -8.20 -21.69 -3.55
CA GLU A 134 -8.18 -20.99 -2.25
C GLU A 134 -7.04 -19.97 -2.18
N LYS A 135 -5.84 -20.33 -2.65
CA LYS A 135 -4.71 -19.40 -2.76
C LYS A 135 -5.06 -18.19 -3.62
N GLU A 136 -5.61 -18.41 -4.82
CA GLU A 136 -5.98 -17.33 -5.73
C GLU A 136 -7.05 -16.41 -5.13
N ARG A 137 -8.05 -16.97 -4.44
CA ARG A 137 -9.07 -16.21 -3.72
C ARG A 137 -8.47 -15.34 -2.63
N LEU A 138 -7.52 -15.88 -1.85
CA LEU A 138 -6.85 -15.14 -0.77
C LEU A 138 -6.00 -13.99 -1.30
N GLU A 139 -5.31 -14.18 -2.43
CA GLU A 139 -4.59 -13.11 -3.12
C GLU A 139 -5.54 -11.97 -3.51
N LYS A 140 -6.67 -12.29 -4.16
CA LYS A 140 -7.67 -11.29 -4.58
C LYS A 140 -8.23 -10.50 -3.39
N VAL A 141 -8.60 -11.19 -2.30
CA VAL A 141 -9.12 -10.55 -1.09
C VAL A 141 -8.07 -9.65 -0.45
N THR A 142 -6.82 -10.11 -0.37
CA THR A 142 -5.72 -9.32 0.22
C THR A 142 -5.43 -8.07 -0.60
N ARG A 143 -5.39 -8.16 -1.93
CA ARG A 143 -5.23 -7.01 -2.83
C ARG A 143 -6.36 -6.00 -2.66
N ARG A 144 -7.62 -6.47 -2.53
CA ARG A 144 -8.78 -5.60 -2.30
C ARG A 144 -8.73 -4.87 -0.95
N MET A 145 -8.31 -5.57 0.12
CA MET A 145 -8.13 -4.94 1.43
C MET A 145 -7.06 -3.84 1.39
N VAL A 146 -5.94 -4.07 0.70
CA VAL A 146 -4.86 -3.08 0.57
C VAL A 146 -5.26 -1.89 -0.30
N SER A 147 -6.11 -2.10 -1.31
CA SER A 147 -6.63 -1.01 -2.11
C SER A 147 -7.72 -0.19 -1.44
N GLU A 148 -8.30 -0.64 -0.34
CA GLU A 148 -9.45 0.02 0.30
C GLU A 148 -10.56 0.28 -0.75
N ASN A 149 -11.22 1.46 -0.70
CA ASN A 149 -12.23 1.91 -1.67
C ASN A 149 -11.62 2.69 -2.85
N LYS A 150 -10.40 2.37 -3.26
CA LYS A 150 -9.85 2.91 -4.51
C LYS A 150 -10.53 2.27 -5.71
N ARG A 151 -10.78 3.04 -6.77
CA ARG A 151 -11.36 2.54 -8.02
C ARG A 151 -10.40 1.58 -8.71
N ARG A 152 -10.70 0.28 -8.67
CA ARG A 152 -9.90 -0.77 -9.30
C ARG A 152 -10.33 -0.98 -10.75
N TYR A 153 -9.43 -1.49 -11.58
CA TYR A 153 -9.74 -2.00 -12.91
C TYR A 153 -10.03 -3.50 -12.80
N THR A 154 -11.29 -3.89 -13.00
CA THR A 154 -11.77 -5.29 -12.86
C THR A 154 -12.37 -5.84 -14.15
N LYS A 155 -11.90 -5.40 -15.32
CA LYS A 155 -12.43 -5.76 -16.64
C LYS A 155 -11.42 -6.58 -17.44
N ASP A 156 -11.87 -7.24 -18.50
CA ASP A 156 -11.02 -7.94 -19.48
C ASP A 156 -10.04 -8.96 -18.87
N GLY A 157 -10.45 -9.62 -17.78
CA GLY A 157 -9.63 -10.59 -17.06
C GLY A 157 -8.56 -9.99 -16.13
N PHE A 158 -8.53 -8.67 -15.95
CA PHE A 158 -7.62 -7.99 -15.03
C PHE A 158 -8.34 -7.59 -13.73
N ASP A 159 -7.66 -7.71 -12.58
CA ASP A 159 -8.05 -7.13 -11.29
C ASP A 159 -6.86 -6.36 -10.71
N LEU A 160 -6.70 -5.11 -11.16
CA LEU A 160 -5.58 -4.26 -10.81
C LEU A 160 -6.04 -3.03 -10.03
N ASP A 161 -5.26 -2.63 -9.03
CA ASP A 161 -5.37 -1.31 -8.43
C ASP A 161 -4.80 -0.26 -9.39
N LEU A 162 -5.61 0.06 -10.38
CA LEU A 162 -5.33 0.88 -11.55
C LEU A 162 -6.61 1.64 -11.91
N THR A 163 -6.47 2.93 -12.19
CA THR A 163 -7.57 3.83 -12.52
C THR A 163 -7.19 4.68 -13.71
N TYR A 164 -8.02 4.71 -14.75
CA TYR A 164 -7.96 5.78 -15.74
C TYR A 164 -8.53 7.05 -15.11
N VAL A 165 -7.65 7.99 -14.79
CA VAL A 165 -8.05 9.32 -14.33
C VAL A 165 -8.68 10.07 -15.51
N THR A 166 -8.05 9.97 -16.69
CA THR A 166 -8.62 10.31 -18.00
C THR A 166 -8.36 9.16 -18.96
N ALA A 167 -8.80 9.26 -20.22
CA ALA A 167 -8.51 8.24 -21.24
C ALA A 167 -7.01 7.98 -21.45
N ARG A 168 -6.15 8.99 -21.22
CA ARG A 168 -4.69 8.93 -21.49
C ARG A 168 -3.82 9.03 -20.23
N ILE A 169 -4.43 9.13 -19.05
CA ILE A 169 -3.72 9.29 -17.77
C ILE A 169 -4.16 8.20 -16.81
N ILE A 170 -3.22 7.32 -16.45
CA ILE A 170 -3.45 6.18 -15.55
C ILE A 170 -2.78 6.45 -14.20
N ALA A 171 -3.55 6.30 -13.13
CA ALA A 171 -3.05 6.21 -11.76
C ALA A 171 -3.04 4.74 -11.32
N MET A 172 -1.94 4.24 -10.76
CA MET A 172 -1.90 2.86 -10.24
C MET A 172 -1.09 2.72 -8.95
N SER A 173 -1.30 1.61 -8.25
CA SER A 173 -0.41 1.20 -7.16
C SER A 173 0.89 0.58 -7.68
N PHE A 174 1.88 0.44 -6.79
CA PHE A 174 3.19 -0.09 -7.15
C PHE A 174 3.10 -1.48 -7.81
N PRO A 175 3.67 -1.67 -9.03
CA PRO A 175 3.78 -2.97 -9.65
C PRO A 175 4.89 -3.78 -8.96
N SER A 176 4.53 -4.89 -8.33
CA SER A 176 5.42 -5.64 -7.46
C SER A 176 5.73 -7.05 -7.97
N SER A 177 6.84 -7.59 -7.49
CA SER A 177 7.27 -8.97 -7.74
C SER A 177 7.44 -9.73 -6.41
N GLY A 178 7.64 -11.05 -6.49
CA GLY A 178 7.86 -11.89 -5.32
C GLY A 178 6.68 -11.86 -4.33
N GLN A 179 6.99 -11.81 -3.04
CA GLN A 179 5.97 -11.88 -1.98
C GLN A 179 5.02 -10.67 -1.96
N GLN A 180 5.47 -9.50 -2.44
CA GLN A 180 4.64 -8.30 -2.46
C GLN A 180 3.52 -8.36 -3.50
N ALA A 181 3.65 -9.20 -4.53
CA ALA A 181 2.62 -9.41 -5.55
C ALA A 181 1.37 -10.12 -4.98
N PHE A 182 1.48 -10.72 -3.80
CA PHE A 182 0.34 -11.33 -3.09
C PHE A 182 -0.71 -10.29 -2.68
N TYR A 183 -0.28 -9.07 -2.34
CA TYR A 183 -1.15 -8.02 -1.80
C TYR A 183 -1.09 -6.70 -2.59
N ARG A 184 -0.30 -6.65 -3.66
CA ARG A 184 -0.23 -5.53 -4.62
C ARG A 184 -0.38 -6.04 -6.06
N ASN A 185 -0.38 -5.12 -7.01
CA ASN A 185 -0.44 -5.44 -8.43
C ASN A 185 0.77 -6.29 -8.84
N PRO A 186 0.60 -7.51 -9.36
CA PRO A 186 1.70 -8.25 -9.95
C PRO A 186 2.25 -7.50 -11.16
N ILE A 187 3.58 -7.25 -11.20
CA ILE A 187 4.20 -6.47 -12.26
C ILE A 187 3.98 -7.06 -13.66
N LYS A 188 3.94 -8.40 -13.76
CA LYS A 188 3.65 -9.11 -15.02
C LYS A 188 2.23 -8.82 -15.53
N ASP A 189 1.26 -8.71 -14.63
CA ASP A 189 -0.13 -8.42 -14.99
C ASP A 189 -0.28 -6.96 -15.42
N VAL A 190 0.44 -6.04 -14.75
CA VAL A 190 0.48 -4.61 -15.14
C VAL A 190 1.15 -4.45 -16.50
N ALA A 191 2.30 -5.11 -16.74
CA ALA A 191 2.97 -5.09 -18.04
C ALA A 191 2.07 -5.66 -19.14
N LYS A 192 1.48 -6.84 -18.92
CA LYS A 192 0.52 -7.46 -19.85
C LYS A 192 -0.66 -6.55 -20.14
N PHE A 193 -1.22 -5.89 -19.12
CA PHE A 193 -2.31 -4.95 -19.27
C PHE A 193 -1.92 -3.78 -20.19
N LEU A 194 -0.78 -3.14 -19.92
CA LEU A 194 -0.30 -2.01 -20.70
C LEU A 194 0.08 -2.41 -22.13
N ASP A 195 0.69 -3.58 -22.33
CA ASP A 195 1.03 -4.10 -23.65
C ASP A 195 -0.23 -4.42 -24.46
N ILE A 196 -1.26 -5.02 -23.87
CA ILE A 196 -2.52 -5.34 -24.59
C ILE A 196 -3.33 -4.07 -24.90
N LYS A 197 -3.34 -3.08 -24.00
CA LYS A 197 -4.20 -1.89 -24.13
C LYS A 197 -3.55 -0.72 -24.84
N HIS A 198 -2.22 -0.61 -24.78
CA HIS A 198 -1.44 0.55 -25.21
C HIS A 198 -0.10 0.14 -25.82
N GLU A 199 -0.08 -0.92 -26.64
CA GLU A 199 1.15 -1.45 -27.24
C GLU A 199 1.99 -0.32 -27.87
N GLY A 200 3.25 -0.18 -27.45
CA GLY A 200 4.14 0.89 -27.93
C GLY A 200 3.80 2.32 -27.46
N HIS A 201 2.61 2.54 -26.93
CA HIS A 201 2.06 3.87 -26.63
C HIS A 201 1.94 4.20 -25.13
N TYR A 202 2.65 3.50 -24.23
CA TYR A 202 2.70 3.87 -22.81
C TYR A 202 4.10 4.21 -22.31
N LYS A 203 4.17 5.16 -21.36
CA LYS A 203 5.34 5.45 -20.52
C LYS A 203 4.97 5.42 -19.04
N VAL A 204 5.79 4.76 -18.23
CA VAL A 204 5.58 4.59 -16.79
C VAL A 204 6.41 5.58 -15.99
N TYR A 205 5.81 6.24 -15.01
CA TYR A 205 6.49 7.12 -14.06
C TYR A 205 6.44 6.52 -12.66
N ASN A 206 7.61 6.14 -12.14
CA ASN A 206 7.79 5.60 -10.79
C ASN A 206 8.22 6.71 -9.83
N LEU A 207 7.32 7.11 -8.93
CA LEU A 207 7.53 8.19 -7.97
C LEU A 207 8.16 7.73 -6.63
N CYS A 208 8.53 6.45 -6.51
CA CYS A 208 9.09 5.91 -5.27
C CYS A 208 10.58 6.22 -5.15
N SER A 209 10.95 6.93 -4.08
CA SER A 209 12.36 7.02 -3.68
C SER A 209 12.86 5.70 -3.11
N GLU A 210 11.99 4.97 -2.42
CA GLU A 210 12.30 3.79 -1.63
C GLU A 210 12.36 2.49 -2.45
N GLN A 211 11.75 2.44 -3.63
CA GLN A 211 11.52 1.19 -4.37
C GLN A 211 11.63 1.37 -5.89
N GLY A 212 12.21 0.36 -6.54
CA GLY A 212 12.27 0.21 -7.99
C GLY A 212 12.02 -1.23 -8.42
N TYR A 213 12.06 -1.46 -9.72
CA TYR A 213 11.94 -2.76 -10.36
C TYR A 213 12.74 -2.73 -11.67
N ASP A 214 12.96 -3.89 -12.28
CA ASP A 214 13.61 -3.98 -13.58
C ASP A 214 12.77 -3.26 -14.66
N PRO A 215 13.27 -2.18 -15.29
CA PRO A 215 12.51 -1.44 -16.29
C PRO A 215 12.25 -2.26 -17.57
N LYS A 216 12.90 -3.41 -17.76
CA LYS A 216 12.65 -4.32 -18.88
C LYS A 216 11.20 -4.81 -18.95
N TYR A 217 10.50 -4.92 -17.81
CA TYR A 217 9.07 -5.27 -17.79
C TYR A 217 8.20 -4.30 -18.59
N PHE A 218 8.66 -3.06 -18.78
CA PHE A 218 7.95 -1.99 -19.46
C PHE A 218 8.74 -1.48 -20.67
N HIS A 219 9.53 -2.36 -21.30
CA HIS A 219 10.32 -2.07 -22.51
C HIS A 219 11.23 -0.84 -22.35
N TYR A 220 11.79 -0.64 -21.14
CA TYR A 220 12.62 0.51 -20.79
C TYR A 220 11.94 1.88 -20.91
N ARG A 221 10.60 1.93 -21.06
CA ARG A 221 9.79 3.15 -21.03
C ARG A 221 9.39 3.53 -19.59
N VAL A 222 10.37 3.57 -18.69
CA VAL A 222 10.17 3.91 -17.27
C VAL A 222 11.04 5.11 -16.91
N GLU A 223 10.43 6.12 -16.31
CA GLU A 223 11.14 7.26 -15.72
C GLU A 223 10.93 7.27 -14.20
N ARG A 224 12.00 7.55 -13.45
CA ARG A 224 11.97 7.56 -11.98
C ARG A 224 12.08 8.97 -11.44
N MET A 225 11.27 9.26 -10.42
CA MET A 225 11.34 10.47 -9.62
C MET A 225 11.33 10.12 -8.14
N PHE A 226 12.33 10.60 -7.41
CA PHE A 226 12.60 10.14 -6.04
C PHE A 226 11.85 10.97 -5.00
N ILE A 227 10.54 10.79 -4.92
CA ILE A 227 9.67 11.46 -3.96
C ILE A 227 9.47 10.57 -2.74
N ASP A 228 9.87 11.07 -1.55
CA ASP A 228 9.73 10.32 -0.30
C ASP A 228 8.25 10.16 0.08
N ASP A 229 7.91 9.05 0.73
CA ASP A 229 6.51 8.73 1.05
C ASP A 229 5.90 9.84 1.93
N HIS A 230 4.68 10.28 1.58
CA HIS A 230 3.97 11.40 2.23
C HIS A 230 4.69 12.77 2.18
N ASN A 231 5.66 12.95 1.29
CA ASN A 231 6.33 14.23 1.06
C ASN A 231 6.03 14.74 -0.37
N VAL A 232 6.69 15.84 -0.75
CA VAL A 232 6.56 16.55 -2.03
C VAL A 232 7.86 16.47 -2.83
N PRO A 233 7.80 16.53 -4.18
CA PRO A 233 8.98 16.82 -5.01
C PRO A 233 9.42 18.28 -4.85
N THR A 234 10.61 18.62 -5.35
CA THR A 234 10.98 20.04 -5.54
C THR A 234 10.16 20.65 -6.68
N LEU A 235 10.02 21.98 -6.71
CA LEU A 235 9.36 22.65 -7.84
C LEU A 235 10.11 22.43 -9.16
N GLU A 236 11.44 22.33 -9.09
CA GLU A 236 12.27 22.01 -10.26
C GLU A 236 11.96 20.60 -10.80
N ASP A 237 11.83 19.60 -9.91
CA ASP A 237 11.46 18.24 -10.31
C ASP A 237 10.05 18.16 -10.89
N MET A 238 9.12 18.99 -10.40
CA MET A 238 7.78 19.10 -10.99
C MET A 238 7.83 19.63 -12.43
N LEU A 239 8.63 20.65 -12.71
CA LEU A 239 8.82 21.17 -14.08
C LEU A 239 9.51 20.14 -14.99
N LYS A 240 10.53 19.42 -14.48
CA LYS A 240 11.18 18.33 -15.22
C LYS A 240 10.18 17.23 -15.58
N PHE A 241 9.30 16.88 -14.65
CA PHE A 241 8.25 15.89 -14.86
C PHE A 241 7.32 16.28 -16.00
N THR A 242 6.72 17.47 -15.92
CA THR A 242 5.75 17.91 -16.92
C THR A 242 6.38 18.15 -18.28
N ALA A 243 7.64 18.60 -18.33
CA ALA A 243 8.40 18.66 -19.58
C ALA A 243 8.60 17.28 -20.21
N SER A 244 8.95 16.27 -19.40
CA SER A 244 9.09 14.87 -19.86
C SER A 244 7.76 14.28 -20.34
N VAL A 245 6.67 14.52 -19.60
CA VAL A 245 5.32 14.09 -19.99
C VAL A 245 4.89 14.80 -21.28
N ARG A 246 5.09 16.11 -21.40
CA ARG A 246 4.77 16.86 -22.62
C ARG A 246 5.50 16.29 -23.83
N LYS A 247 6.81 16.06 -23.71
CA LYS A 247 7.63 15.45 -24.78
C LYS A 247 7.08 14.10 -25.20
N TRP A 248 6.69 13.25 -24.25
CA TRP A 248 6.09 11.94 -24.55
C TRP A 248 4.72 12.07 -25.23
N MET A 249 3.84 12.90 -24.68
CA MET A 249 2.46 13.05 -25.15
C MET A 249 2.37 13.72 -26.53
N GLN A 250 3.37 14.50 -26.92
CA GLN A 250 3.48 15.13 -28.25
C GLN A 250 3.98 14.20 -29.36
N GLN A 251 4.57 13.05 -29.00
CA GLN A 251 5.10 12.11 -30.01
C GLN A 251 3.98 11.36 -30.76
N ASP A 252 2.85 11.10 -30.09
CA ASP A 252 1.71 10.39 -30.66
C ASP A 252 0.42 10.73 -29.89
N GLU A 253 -0.70 10.85 -30.60
CA GLU A 253 -2.01 11.15 -29.99
C GLU A 253 -2.57 9.97 -29.16
N ASN A 254 -2.11 8.75 -29.42
CA ASN A 254 -2.45 7.55 -28.66
C ASN A 254 -1.60 7.39 -27.40
N ASN A 255 -0.53 8.17 -27.24
CA ASN A 255 0.37 8.01 -26.10
C ASN A 255 -0.35 8.24 -24.77
N VAL A 256 -0.12 7.33 -23.82
CA VAL A 256 -0.64 7.38 -22.45
C VAL A 256 0.50 7.39 -21.44
N ILE A 257 0.22 7.91 -20.24
CA ILE A 257 1.13 7.85 -19.10
C ILE A 257 0.53 7.03 -17.97
N ALA A 258 1.34 6.17 -17.36
CA ALA A 258 0.98 5.42 -16.17
C ALA A 258 1.85 5.86 -15.00
N ILE A 259 1.25 6.58 -14.05
CA ILE A 259 1.95 7.18 -12.92
C ILE A 259 1.63 6.38 -11.67
N HIS A 260 2.67 6.01 -10.92
CA HIS A 260 2.49 5.24 -9.69
C HIS A 260 3.47 5.68 -8.60
N CYS A 261 3.07 5.39 -7.37
CA CYS A 261 3.95 5.42 -6.21
C CYS A 261 3.76 4.11 -5.45
N LYS A 262 3.88 4.12 -4.12
CA LYS A 262 3.52 2.99 -3.28
C LYS A 262 2.00 2.73 -3.30
N GLY A 263 1.18 3.71 -2.91
CA GLY A 263 -0.27 3.54 -2.77
C GLY A 263 -1.09 3.95 -3.99
N GLY A 264 -0.51 4.69 -4.94
CA GLY A 264 -1.25 5.33 -6.03
C GLY A 264 -2.24 6.40 -5.54
N LYS A 265 -1.86 7.14 -4.47
CA LYS A 265 -2.66 8.17 -3.78
C LYS A 265 -1.92 9.51 -3.77
N GLY A 266 -1.31 9.93 -2.64
CA GLY A 266 -0.66 11.23 -2.44
C GLY A 266 0.30 11.66 -3.57
N ARG A 267 1.48 11.03 -3.64
CA ARG A 267 2.51 11.35 -4.67
C ARG A 267 1.96 11.27 -6.10
N THR A 268 1.24 10.19 -6.42
CA THR A 268 0.64 9.98 -7.75
C THR A 268 -0.36 11.08 -8.09
N GLY A 269 -1.25 11.42 -7.15
CA GLY A 269 -2.24 12.47 -7.29
C GLY A 269 -1.59 13.83 -7.48
N THR A 270 -0.56 14.16 -6.71
CA THR A 270 0.21 15.41 -6.89
C THR A 270 0.71 15.55 -8.31
N MET A 271 1.41 14.53 -8.84
CA MET A 271 1.99 14.58 -10.18
C MET A 271 0.93 14.55 -11.29
N ILE A 272 -0.18 13.84 -11.10
CA ILE A 272 -1.30 13.86 -12.03
C ILE A 272 -1.98 15.23 -12.05
N CYS A 273 -2.21 15.84 -10.89
CA CYS A 273 -2.88 17.13 -10.80
C CYS A 273 -2.07 18.24 -11.48
N ILE A 274 -0.74 18.28 -11.28
CA ILE A 274 0.09 19.26 -11.99
C ILE A 274 0.08 19.03 -13.51
N TRP A 275 -0.03 17.78 -13.98
CA TRP A 275 -0.12 17.50 -15.41
C TRP A 275 -1.49 17.91 -15.99
N LEU A 276 -2.57 17.69 -15.25
CA LEU A 276 -3.90 18.16 -15.62
C LEU A 276 -3.94 19.68 -15.78
N ILE A 277 -3.23 20.41 -14.92
CA ILE A 277 -3.05 21.87 -15.03
C ILE A 277 -2.12 22.23 -16.20
N ASP A 278 -0.97 21.56 -16.32
CA ASP A 278 0.01 21.81 -17.39
C ASP A 278 -0.59 21.68 -18.80
N SER A 279 -1.42 20.65 -18.97
CA SER A 279 -2.14 20.32 -20.21
C SER A 279 -3.43 21.12 -20.41
N ASN A 280 -3.66 22.18 -19.62
CA ASN A 280 -4.82 23.07 -19.70
C ASN A 280 -6.18 22.36 -19.59
N GLN A 281 -6.24 21.22 -18.88
CA GLN A 281 -7.51 20.55 -18.57
C GLN A 281 -8.20 21.18 -17.36
N PHE A 282 -7.43 21.86 -16.51
CA PHE A 282 -7.90 22.57 -15.33
C PHE A 282 -7.07 23.85 -15.11
N ASP A 283 -7.75 24.93 -14.73
CA ASP A 283 -7.11 26.22 -14.44
C ASP A 283 -6.88 26.44 -12.93
N SER A 284 -7.31 25.48 -12.11
CA SER A 284 -7.33 25.59 -10.65
C SER A 284 -6.75 24.34 -10.00
N ALA A 285 -5.84 24.54 -9.05
CA ALA A 285 -5.30 23.47 -8.22
C ALA A 285 -6.40 22.73 -7.46
N LYS A 286 -7.38 23.47 -6.93
CA LYS A 286 -8.50 22.90 -6.16
C LYS A 286 -9.33 21.96 -7.03
N ASP A 287 -9.68 22.38 -8.24
CA ASP A 287 -10.54 21.59 -9.12
C ASP A 287 -9.82 20.36 -9.66
N SER A 288 -8.53 20.50 -9.98
CA SER A 288 -7.70 19.35 -10.35
C SER A 288 -7.56 18.33 -9.22
N LEU A 289 -7.37 18.79 -7.97
CA LEU A 289 -7.27 17.93 -6.78
C LEU A 289 -8.59 17.19 -6.51
N ASN A 290 -9.72 17.90 -6.60
CA ASN A 290 -11.05 17.33 -6.44
C ASN A 290 -11.33 16.27 -7.51
N TYR A 291 -11.08 16.60 -8.78
CA TYR A 291 -11.26 15.68 -9.90
C TYR A 291 -10.45 14.40 -9.72
N PHE A 292 -9.16 14.50 -9.38
CA PHE A 292 -8.35 13.32 -9.13
C PHE A 292 -8.93 12.48 -7.99
N GLY A 293 -9.32 13.12 -6.89
CA GLY A 293 -9.94 12.46 -5.75
C GLY A 293 -11.21 11.69 -6.11
N GLU A 294 -12.13 12.31 -6.85
CA GLU A 294 -13.37 11.69 -7.33
C GLU A 294 -13.10 10.51 -8.27
N ARG A 295 -12.15 10.64 -9.19
CA ARG A 295 -11.79 9.55 -10.11
C ARG A 295 -11.13 8.39 -9.39
N ARG A 296 -10.29 8.67 -8.38
CA ARG A 296 -9.55 7.66 -7.65
C ARG A 296 -10.38 6.95 -6.58
N THR A 297 -11.41 7.61 -6.07
CA THR A 297 -12.31 7.07 -5.03
C THR A 297 -13.49 6.34 -5.67
N ASP A 298 -13.82 5.17 -5.12
CA ASP A 298 -15.09 4.49 -5.37
C ASP A 298 -16.03 4.72 -4.18
N THR A 299 -16.92 5.69 -4.33
CA THR A 299 -17.88 6.09 -3.27
C THR A 299 -18.98 5.07 -3.04
N SER A 300 -19.15 4.07 -3.92
CA SER A 300 -20.13 2.99 -3.72
C SER A 300 -19.76 2.05 -2.57
N THR A 301 -18.48 2.01 -2.18
CA THR A 301 -17.97 1.09 -1.16
C THR A 301 -17.58 1.77 0.15
N SER A 302 -17.24 3.06 0.13
CA SER A 302 -16.95 3.86 1.33
C SER A 302 -16.92 5.35 1.00
N SER A 303 -17.24 6.21 1.99
CA SER A 303 -17.09 7.67 1.91
C SER A 303 -15.65 8.17 2.10
N LYS A 304 -14.68 7.27 2.34
CA LYS A 304 -13.28 7.65 2.55
C LYS A 304 -12.66 8.22 1.29
N PHE A 305 -12.23 9.48 1.31
CA PHE A 305 -11.56 10.14 0.19
C PHE A 305 -10.18 9.52 -0.11
N GLN A 306 -9.89 9.24 -1.38
CA GLN A 306 -8.68 8.56 -1.87
C GLN A 306 -7.78 9.46 -2.75
N GLY A 307 -7.90 10.79 -2.64
CA GLY A 307 -7.11 11.75 -3.38
C GLY A 307 -5.71 12.01 -2.81
N VAL A 308 -5.22 13.24 -2.98
CA VAL A 308 -3.95 13.69 -2.41
C VAL A 308 -4.01 13.65 -0.88
N GLU A 309 -2.93 13.21 -0.22
CA GLU A 309 -2.97 12.78 1.18
C GLU A 309 -2.54 13.84 2.18
N THR A 310 -1.68 14.79 1.79
CA THR A 310 -1.09 15.76 2.73
C THR A 310 -1.33 17.21 2.26
N PRO A 311 -1.61 18.15 3.16
CA PRO A 311 -1.69 19.57 2.82
C PRO A 311 -0.49 20.12 2.04
N SER A 312 0.74 19.71 2.37
CA SER A 312 1.93 20.12 1.60
C SER A 312 1.87 19.70 0.14
N GLN A 313 1.38 18.49 -0.15
CA GLN A 313 1.16 18.05 -1.53
C GLN A 313 0.15 18.93 -2.26
N SER A 314 -0.96 19.28 -1.62
CA SER A 314 -1.96 20.20 -2.20
C SER A 314 -1.37 21.61 -2.42
N ARG A 315 -0.59 22.11 -1.47
CA ARG A 315 0.12 23.41 -1.57
C ARG A 315 1.05 23.44 -2.78
N TYR A 316 1.80 22.36 -3.02
CA TYR A 316 2.72 22.27 -4.16
C TYR A 316 1.99 22.17 -5.52
N VAL A 317 0.77 21.61 -5.56
CA VAL A 317 -0.09 21.74 -6.76
C VAL A 317 -0.49 23.20 -6.98
N GLY A 318 -0.79 23.95 -5.91
CA GLY A 318 -1.04 25.39 -5.96
C GLY A 318 0.17 26.20 -6.46
N TYR A 319 1.36 25.90 -5.95
CA TYR A 319 2.60 26.50 -6.45
C TYR A 319 2.79 26.20 -7.94
N TYR A 320 2.59 24.96 -8.37
CA TYR A 320 2.70 24.61 -9.79
C TYR A 320 1.70 25.38 -10.67
N ALA A 321 0.45 25.54 -10.23
CA ALA A 321 -0.52 26.37 -10.95
C ALA A 321 -0.01 27.80 -11.13
N THR A 322 0.62 28.37 -10.11
CA THR A 322 1.26 29.68 -10.19
C THR A 322 2.44 29.67 -11.17
N LEU A 323 3.27 28.62 -11.19
CA LEU A 323 4.33 28.48 -12.18
C LEU A 323 3.76 28.52 -13.61
N LYS A 324 2.69 27.77 -13.87
CA LYS A 324 2.03 27.70 -15.18
C LYS A 324 1.44 29.05 -15.60
N PHE A 325 0.62 29.67 -14.76
CA PHE A 325 -0.20 30.82 -15.16
C PHE A 325 0.46 32.18 -14.94
N VAL A 326 1.38 32.29 -13.98
CA VAL A 326 2.06 33.56 -13.65
C VAL A 326 3.48 33.58 -14.18
N TYR A 327 4.24 32.51 -13.97
CA TYR A 327 5.67 32.45 -14.34
C TYR A 327 5.94 31.78 -15.70
N ASN A 328 4.90 31.45 -16.46
CA ASN A 328 5.01 30.78 -17.77
C ASN A 328 5.96 29.55 -17.74
N LEU A 329 5.74 28.68 -16.75
CA LEU A 329 6.51 27.45 -16.51
C LEU A 329 7.99 27.67 -16.16
N ASN A 330 8.36 28.86 -15.71
CA ASN A 330 9.68 29.13 -15.14
C ASN A 330 9.61 29.11 -13.61
N LEU A 331 10.76 28.86 -12.98
CA LEU A 331 10.88 29.03 -11.53
C LEU A 331 10.75 30.51 -11.16
N PRO A 332 10.10 30.84 -10.03
CA PRO A 332 10.05 32.20 -9.53
C PRO A 332 11.44 32.68 -9.12
N PRO A 333 11.65 34.00 -9.00
CA PRO A 333 12.88 34.55 -8.44
C PRO A 333 13.21 33.91 -7.10
N VAL A 334 14.47 33.51 -6.92
CA VAL A 334 14.93 32.90 -5.68
C VAL A 334 14.86 33.95 -4.57
N ARG A 335 14.17 33.63 -3.48
CA ARG A 335 14.08 34.49 -2.30
C ARG A 335 14.78 33.83 -1.10
N PRO A 336 16.04 34.18 -0.78
CA PRO A 336 16.73 33.68 0.41
C PRO A 336 16.15 34.33 1.67
N LEU A 337 15.82 33.56 2.70
CA LEU A 337 15.22 34.06 3.93
C LEU A 337 15.85 33.40 5.16
N LYS A 338 15.88 34.11 6.29
CA LYS A 338 16.22 33.54 7.59
C LYS A 338 14.96 33.37 8.43
N ILE A 339 14.76 32.21 9.04
CA ILE A 339 13.62 31.98 9.94
C ILE A 339 13.98 32.63 11.29
N LYS A 340 13.24 33.68 11.66
CA LYS A 340 13.44 34.41 12.91
C LYS A 340 12.71 33.74 14.07
N SER A 341 11.46 33.37 13.86
CA SER A 341 10.65 32.76 14.93
C SER A 341 9.51 31.91 14.37
N ILE A 342 9.09 30.94 15.16
CA ILE A 342 7.90 30.13 14.92
C ILE A 342 6.93 30.33 16.07
N LYS A 343 5.74 30.83 15.78
CA LYS A 343 4.66 30.99 16.75
C LYS A 343 3.66 29.84 16.61
N LEU A 344 3.32 29.21 17.73
CA LEU A 344 2.30 28.16 17.83
C LEU A 344 1.12 28.71 18.62
N TYR A 345 -0.07 28.67 18.03
CA TYR A 345 -1.32 29.12 18.64
C TYR A 345 -2.08 27.94 19.25
N ALA A 346 -2.87 28.19 20.29
CA ALA A 346 -3.71 27.20 20.97
C ALA A 346 -2.92 25.97 21.43
N ILE A 347 -1.81 26.20 22.14
CA ILE A 347 -0.80 25.20 22.48
C ILE A 347 -1.08 24.52 23.83
N HIS A 348 -1.91 25.09 24.71
CA HIS A 348 -2.01 24.66 26.12
C HIS A 348 -2.30 23.15 26.31
N ASP A 349 -3.15 22.57 25.45
CA ASP A 349 -3.51 21.13 25.48
C ASP A 349 -2.50 20.22 24.75
N VAL A 350 -1.47 20.80 24.13
CA VAL A 350 -0.50 20.07 23.30
C VAL A 350 0.76 19.78 24.11
N GLY A 351 0.95 18.51 24.45
CA GLY A 351 2.16 18.06 25.15
C GLY A 351 2.26 18.68 26.54
N LYS A 352 3.29 19.49 26.79
CA LYS A 352 3.44 20.24 28.05
C LYS A 352 2.73 21.59 28.06
N GLY A 353 2.09 21.98 26.95
CA GLY A 353 1.34 23.23 26.86
C GLY A 353 2.17 24.50 26.71
N ASN A 354 3.50 24.41 26.67
CA ASN A 354 4.41 25.57 26.69
C ASN A 354 5.59 25.44 25.71
N GLY A 355 5.59 24.41 24.86
CA GLY A 355 6.63 24.18 23.85
C GLY A 355 7.96 23.60 24.37
N THR A 356 8.14 23.43 25.68
CA THR A 356 9.40 22.90 26.24
C THR A 356 9.67 21.44 25.88
N ASP A 357 8.64 20.68 25.53
CA ASP A 357 8.76 19.31 25.04
C ASP A 357 9.05 19.21 23.53
N LEU A 358 8.97 20.33 22.80
CA LEU A 358 9.10 20.34 21.34
C LEU A 358 10.57 20.39 20.88
N ARG A 359 10.82 19.72 19.75
CA ARG A 359 12.06 19.83 18.98
C ARG A 359 11.71 20.22 17.55
N VAL A 360 12.35 21.25 17.02
CA VAL A 360 12.12 21.74 15.66
C VAL A 360 13.33 21.44 14.81
N MET A 361 13.10 20.88 13.62
CA MET A 361 14.13 20.68 12.61
C MET A 361 13.76 21.42 11.33
N VAL A 362 14.73 22.13 10.76
CA VAL A 362 14.63 22.68 9.41
C VAL A 362 15.43 21.79 8.48
N ILE A 363 14.76 21.30 7.44
CA ILE A 363 15.29 20.33 6.50
C ILE A 363 15.26 20.95 5.10
N LYS A 364 16.39 20.90 4.40
CA LYS A 364 16.56 21.36 3.03
C LYS A 364 17.37 20.33 2.26
N GLU A 365 17.01 20.05 1.01
CA GLU A 365 17.74 19.10 0.14
C GLU A 365 17.96 17.73 0.84
N LYS A 366 16.93 17.26 1.57
CA LYS A 366 16.94 16.01 2.36
C LYS A 366 17.97 15.97 3.51
N ARG A 367 18.53 17.11 3.91
CA ARG A 367 19.46 17.25 5.04
C ARG A 367 18.87 18.15 6.11
N VAL A 368 19.05 17.77 7.38
CA VAL A 368 18.74 18.65 8.52
C VAL A 368 19.80 19.74 8.55
N VAL A 369 19.39 20.99 8.26
CA VAL A 369 20.29 22.15 8.24
C VAL A 369 20.25 22.92 9.56
N PHE A 370 19.21 22.72 10.37
CA PHE A 370 19.06 23.35 11.67
C PHE A 370 18.21 22.51 12.60
N ARG A 371 18.50 22.60 13.90
CA ARG A 371 17.72 21.98 14.97
C ARG A 371 17.71 22.90 16.19
N CYS A 372 16.56 22.97 16.85
CA CYS A 372 16.45 23.58 18.18
C CYS A 372 15.64 22.70 19.12
N PHE A 373 15.93 22.82 20.42
CA PHE A 373 15.36 21.96 21.45
C PHE A 373 14.71 22.83 22.53
N GLY A 374 13.38 22.72 22.68
CA GLY A 374 12.64 23.55 23.64
C GLY A 374 13.05 23.33 25.09
N ALA A 375 13.43 22.09 25.46
CA ALA A 375 13.76 21.73 26.84
C ALA A 375 15.04 22.41 27.34
N THR A 376 16.08 22.42 26.50
CA THR A 376 17.39 23.01 26.81
C THR A 376 17.54 24.42 26.30
N GLN A 377 16.59 24.90 25.47
CA GLN A 377 16.69 26.14 24.72
C GLN A 377 18.00 26.21 23.89
N GLU A 378 18.45 25.06 23.38
CA GLU A 378 19.56 24.98 22.43
C GLU A 378 19.11 25.53 21.08
N ASN A 379 19.82 26.55 20.59
CA ASN A 379 19.52 27.30 19.35
C ASN A 379 18.11 27.93 19.31
N CYS A 380 17.45 28.12 20.44
CA CYS A 380 16.18 28.85 20.48
C CYS A 380 15.91 29.50 21.83
N LYS A 381 14.99 30.48 21.84
CA LYS A 381 14.37 31.03 23.04
C LYS A 381 12.87 30.83 22.99
N LEU A 382 12.29 30.34 24.09
CA LEU A 382 10.85 30.14 24.22
C LEU A 382 10.21 31.29 24.97
N PHE A 383 9.15 31.84 24.39
CA PHE A 383 8.30 32.85 25.03
C PHE A 383 6.87 32.32 25.03
N PHE A 384 6.39 31.90 26.19
CA PHE A 384 5.03 31.39 26.38
C PHE A 384 4.14 32.49 26.96
N ASP A 385 2.98 32.66 26.36
CA ASP A 385 1.91 33.55 26.83
C ASP A 385 0.69 32.70 27.15
N GLY A 386 0.46 32.47 28.44
CA GLY A 386 -0.65 31.65 28.93
C GLY A 386 -2.01 32.36 28.85
N GLU A 387 -2.04 33.69 28.82
CA GLU A 387 -3.30 34.45 28.70
C GLU A 387 -3.87 34.35 27.29
N ASN A 388 -2.99 34.45 26.30
CA ASN A 388 -3.37 34.41 24.88
C ASN A 388 -3.22 33.01 24.25
N ASP A 389 -2.80 32.00 25.03
CA ASP A 389 -2.58 30.61 24.62
C ASP A 389 -1.70 30.48 23.36
N TRP A 390 -0.48 30.99 23.44
CA TRP A 390 0.52 30.77 22.38
C TRP A 390 1.94 30.65 22.93
N VAL A 391 2.81 30.02 22.14
CA VAL A 391 4.27 30.02 22.36
C VAL A 391 5.00 30.50 21.13
N VAL A 392 6.01 31.36 21.32
CA VAL A 392 6.95 31.78 20.29
C VAL A 392 8.30 31.10 20.53
N ILE A 393 8.76 30.38 19.53
CA ILE A 393 10.09 29.78 19.45
C ILE A 393 10.96 30.72 18.60
N GLY A 394 11.71 31.62 19.25
CA GLY A 394 12.70 32.46 18.58
C GLY A 394 13.92 31.63 18.22
N LEU A 395 14.26 31.52 16.94
CA LEU A 395 15.37 30.68 16.49
C LEU A 395 16.68 31.47 16.50
N GLU A 396 17.69 30.92 17.16
CA GLU A 396 19.04 31.51 17.21
C GLU A 396 19.92 30.81 16.18
N ASN A 397 20.71 31.57 15.42
CA ASN A 397 21.66 31.02 14.44
C ASN A 397 21.04 30.11 13.35
N CYS A 398 19.74 30.28 13.04
CA CYS A 398 19.13 29.58 11.90
C CYS A 398 19.83 30.02 10.60
N PRO A 399 20.29 29.10 9.74
CA PRO A 399 20.91 29.45 8.47
C PRO A 399 19.89 30.08 7.52
N VAL A 400 20.39 30.79 6.52
CA VAL A 400 19.58 31.26 5.39
C VAL A 400 19.08 30.05 4.60
N VAL A 401 17.77 30.01 4.36
CA VAL A 401 17.10 28.99 3.57
C VAL A 401 16.59 29.58 2.25
N LYS A 402 16.48 28.73 1.23
CA LYS A 402 15.94 29.10 -0.09
C LYS A 402 15.29 27.89 -0.75
N ASN A 403 14.35 28.14 -1.67
CA ASN A 403 13.59 27.13 -2.42
C ASN A 403 12.73 26.28 -1.46
N ASP A 404 12.66 24.96 -1.71
CA ASP A 404 11.82 24.03 -0.97
C ASP A 404 12.41 23.71 0.41
N VAL A 405 11.65 24.02 1.46
CA VAL A 405 12.05 23.86 2.86
C VAL A 405 10.97 23.09 3.62
N LYS A 406 11.41 22.15 4.45
CA LYS A 406 10.56 21.40 5.36
C LYS A 406 10.84 21.83 6.80
N ILE A 407 9.79 22.06 7.58
CA ILE A 407 9.87 22.21 9.03
C ILE A 407 9.19 21.01 9.68
N ARG A 408 9.89 20.35 10.60
CA ARG A 408 9.41 19.15 11.30
C ARG A 408 9.42 19.35 12.80
N PHE A 409 8.32 18.95 13.46
CA PHE A 409 8.13 19.04 14.90
C PHE A 409 8.08 17.64 15.52
N GLU A 410 8.96 17.41 16.48
CA GLU A 410 8.94 16.24 17.35
C GLU A 410 8.61 16.69 18.79
N SER A 411 8.14 15.77 19.62
CA SER A 411 7.89 16.02 21.04
C SER A 411 8.47 14.89 21.88
N SER A 412 8.95 15.22 23.09
CA SER A 412 9.29 14.25 24.12
C SER A 412 8.07 13.79 24.95
N SER A 413 6.95 14.49 24.86
CA SER A 413 5.67 14.07 25.41
C SER A 413 5.05 12.96 24.55
N ASP A 414 4.13 12.18 25.13
CA ASP A 414 3.40 11.11 24.44
C ASP A 414 2.30 11.69 23.52
N ILE A 415 2.73 12.39 22.46
CA ILE A 415 1.84 12.91 21.42
C ILE A 415 1.80 11.91 20.27
N PRO A 416 0.59 11.56 19.76
CA PRO A 416 0.47 10.65 18.62
C PRO A 416 1.28 11.11 17.41
N LYS A 417 2.16 10.23 16.92
CA LYS A 417 2.92 10.48 15.69
C LYS A 417 2.12 10.15 14.42
N GLY A 418 2.43 10.86 13.35
CA GLY A 418 1.86 10.66 12.03
C GLY A 418 2.86 10.16 11.00
N TYR A 419 2.73 10.67 9.79
CA TYR A 419 3.74 10.53 8.75
C TYR A 419 5.06 11.17 9.16
N ASP A 420 6.15 10.70 8.54
CA ASP A 420 7.53 11.13 8.84
C ASP A 420 8.01 10.85 10.28
N ASP A 421 7.32 9.96 11.00
CA ASP A 421 7.58 9.59 12.41
C ASP A 421 7.71 10.79 13.37
N CYS A 422 6.93 11.84 13.09
CA CYS A 422 6.92 13.08 13.87
C CYS A 422 5.50 13.46 14.28
N VAL A 423 5.37 14.50 15.10
CA VAL A 423 4.06 15.01 15.53
C VAL A 423 3.37 15.63 14.32
N PHE A 424 3.99 16.64 13.73
CA PHE A 424 3.56 17.28 12.49
C PHE A 424 4.73 17.90 11.75
N PHE A 425 4.51 18.20 10.48
CA PHE A 425 5.47 18.89 9.64
C PHE A 425 4.72 19.68 8.56
N PHE A 426 5.47 20.47 7.79
CA PHE A 426 4.97 21.08 6.57
C PHE A 426 6.12 21.45 5.65
N TRP A 427 5.81 21.55 4.36
CA TRP A 427 6.68 22.06 3.33
C TRP A 427 6.19 23.42 2.83
N PHE A 428 7.13 24.29 2.49
CA PHE A 428 6.89 25.54 1.79
C PHE A 428 8.04 25.79 0.80
N ASN A 429 7.88 26.80 -0.06
CA ASN A 429 8.95 27.28 -0.92
C ASN A 429 9.17 28.77 -0.64
N THR A 430 10.42 29.18 -0.41
CA THR A 430 10.72 30.55 0.05
C THR A 430 10.30 31.64 -0.93
N SER A 431 10.25 31.33 -2.24
CA SER A 431 9.86 32.28 -3.28
C SER A 431 8.36 32.62 -3.28
N PHE A 432 7.55 31.86 -2.54
CA PHE A 432 6.10 32.10 -2.38
C PHE A 432 5.75 32.71 -1.01
N ILE A 433 6.75 33.05 -0.21
CA ILE A 433 6.52 33.79 1.03
C ILE A 433 6.20 35.23 0.65
N GLU A 434 5.19 35.81 1.28
CA GLU A 434 4.80 37.21 1.19
C GLU A 434 4.92 37.84 2.58
N ASP A 435 5.19 39.16 2.66
CA ASP A 435 5.28 39.91 3.91
C ASP A 435 6.20 39.32 5.00
N ASN A 436 7.21 38.54 4.61
CA ASN A 436 8.10 37.82 5.53
C ASN A 436 7.35 36.95 6.55
N ARG A 437 6.19 36.41 6.17
CA ARG A 437 5.31 35.66 7.07
C ARG A 437 4.65 34.48 6.35
N LEU A 438 4.58 33.34 7.03
CA LEU A 438 3.80 32.17 6.60
C LEU A 438 2.87 31.75 7.73
N TYR A 439 1.56 31.88 7.54
CA TYR A 439 0.57 31.42 8.50
C TYR A 439 -0.13 30.17 7.96
N LEU A 440 -0.11 29.09 8.75
CA LEU A 440 -0.71 27.80 8.42
C LEU A 440 -1.68 27.35 9.52
N PRO A 441 -3.00 27.30 9.25
CA PRO A 441 -3.97 26.72 10.18
C PRO A 441 -3.80 25.20 10.32
N ARG A 442 -4.40 24.59 11.36
CA ARG A 442 -4.31 23.14 11.65
C ARG A 442 -4.53 22.24 10.44
N ASN A 443 -5.53 22.54 9.62
CA ASN A 443 -5.89 21.76 8.43
C ASN A 443 -4.87 21.87 7.29
N GLU A 444 -3.93 22.81 7.36
CA GLU A 444 -2.84 23.00 6.42
C GLU A 444 -1.50 22.42 6.87
N LEU A 445 -1.48 21.75 8.03
CA LEU A 445 -0.32 21.10 8.62
C LEU A 445 -0.38 19.58 8.38
N ASP A 446 0.72 19.01 7.91
CA ASP A 446 0.79 17.57 7.67
C ASP A 446 0.69 16.83 9.01
N ASN A 447 -0.02 15.70 9.02
CA ASN A 447 -0.54 14.98 10.19
C ASN A 447 -1.74 15.61 10.89
N LEU A 448 -1.75 16.93 11.14
CA LEU A 448 -2.81 17.58 11.93
C LEU A 448 -4.14 17.75 11.18
N HIS A 449 -4.12 17.72 9.86
CA HIS A 449 -5.33 17.62 9.02
C HIS A 449 -6.17 16.35 9.27
N LYS A 450 -5.64 15.36 10.01
CA LYS A 450 -6.33 14.08 10.23
C LYS A 450 -7.21 14.09 11.48
N PRO A 451 -8.43 13.54 11.43
CA PRO A 451 -9.35 13.49 12.57
C PRO A 451 -8.77 12.92 13.87
N LYS A 452 -7.85 11.94 13.76
CA LYS A 452 -7.19 11.32 14.91
C LYS A 452 -6.38 12.31 15.77
N MET A 453 -5.97 13.45 15.21
CA MET A 453 -5.17 14.46 15.90
C MET A 453 -6.03 15.54 16.57
N TRP A 454 -7.33 15.63 16.25
CA TRP A 454 -8.18 16.75 16.65
C TRP A 454 -8.55 16.77 18.14
N LYS A 455 -8.36 15.64 18.83
CA LYS A 455 -8.48 15.58 20.30
C LYS A 455 -7.32 16.26 21.03
N THR A 456 -6.15 16.35 20.38
CA THR A 456 -4.94 16.95 20.95
C THR A 456 -4.72 18.36 20.40
N PHE A 457 -5.02 18.58 19.13
CA PHE A 457 -4.85 19.86 18.46
C PHE A 457 -6.21 20.47 18.17
N SER A 458 -6.56 21.56 18.88
CA SER A 458 -7.83 22.27 18.69
C SER A 458 -7.96 22.88 17.29
N GLU A 459 -9.18 23.24 16.88
CA GLU A 459 -9.41 23.88 15.57
C GLU A 459 -8.71 25.23 15.41
N LYS A 460 -8.42 25.89 16.53
CA LYS A 460 -7.70 27.17 16.60
C LYS A 460 -6.19 27.01 16.50
N PHE A 461 -5.67 25.78 16.55
CA PHE A 461 -4.24 25.53 16.43
C PHE A 461 -3.72 26.01 15.08
N ALA A 462 -2.64 26.77 15.08
CA ALA A 462 -1.99 27.27 13.89
C ALA A 462 -0.50 27.46 14.13
N VAL A 463 0.26 27.48 13.03
CA VAL A 463 1.68 27.77 13.02
C VAL A 463 1.91 29.02 12.20
N GLU A 464 2.64 29.98 12.75
CA GLU A 464 3.13 31.14 12.02
C GLU A 464 4.66 31.13 12.01
N VAL A 465 5.25 31.23 10.83
CA VAL A 465 6.69 31.35 10.63
C VAL A 465 6.97 32.78 10.22
N ASN A 466 7.79 33.48 11.00
CA ASN A 466 8.24 34.83 10.70
C ASN A 466 9.68 34.80 10.20
N PHE A 467 9.91 35.50 9.10
CA PHE A 467 11.19 35.54 8.39
C PHE A 467 11.84 36.91 8.52
N THR A 468 13.14 36.96 8.24
CA THR A 468 13.86 38.20 7.94
C THR A 468 14.66 38.00 6.66
N GLU A 469 14.91 39.10 5.97
CA GLU A 469 15.91 39.11 4.90
C GLU A 469 17.31 38.83 5.51
N PRO A 470 18.24 38.21 4.76
CA PRO A 470 19.56 37.80 5.25
C PRO A 470 20.46 38.89 5.80
#